data_AF-A0A530H4U8-F1
#
_entry.id   AF-A0A530H4U8-F1
#
_cell.length_a   1.000
_cell.length_b   1.000
_cell.length_c   1.000
_cell.angle_alpha   90.00
_cell.angle_beta   90.00
_cell.angle_gamma   90.00
#
_symmetry.space_group_name_H-M   'P 1'
#
loop_
_entity.id
_entity.type
_entity.pdbx_description
1 polymer ?
#
loop_
_entity_poly.entity_id
_entity_poly.type
_entity_poly.pdbx_seq_one_letter_code
_entity_poly.pdbx_strand_id
1 'polypeptide(L)'
;FLVLPLYASMKTIDVDCLRAGMNLGASPAATFRQIFFPLSLPGLASGLVIVFVLCLGFFVTPALMGGGKVIMWAMRMEQTTSLYSNWGAGAALGVVLLAVTLALLGLFHWLLGTRATGVWSRR
;
A
#
# COMPACT_ATOMS: atom_id res chain seq x y z
N PHE A 1 2.67 -1.47 10.84
CA PHE A 1 2.74 -2.66 9.97
C PHE A 1 3.62 -2.49 8.72
N LEU A 2 4.06 -1.28 8.34
CA LEU A 2 4.87 -1.07 7.13
C LEU A 2 6.33 -1.54 7.23
N VAL A 3 6.89 -1.65 8.44
CA VAL A 3 8.32 -1.94 8.66
C VAL A 3 8.76 -3.27 8.06
N LEU A 4 8.00 -4.35 8.26
CA LEU A 4 8.38 -5.68 7.78
C LEU A 4 8.32 -5.81 6.25
N PRO A 5 7.23 -5.39 5.56
CA PRO A 5 7.20 -5.37 4.10
C PRO A 5 8.29 -4.49 3.50
N LEU A 6 8.52 -3.31 4.10
CA LEU A 6 9.55 -2.40 3.66
C LEU A 6 10.94 -3.03 3.78
N TYR A 7 11.24 -3.63 4.94
CA TYR A 7 12.51 -4.30 5.19
C TYR A 7 12.73 -5.47 4.21
N ALA A 8 11.70 -6.29 3.97
CA ALA A 8 11.76 -7.39 3.02
C ALA A 8 12.12 -6.89 1.61
N SER A 9 11.55 -5.78 1.16
CA SER A 9 11.88 -5.21 -0.15
C SER A 9 13.21 -4.44 -0.18
N MET A 10 13.65 -3.86 0.92
CA MET A 10 14.97 -3.22 0.99
C MET A 10 16.08 -4.26 0.96
N LYS A 11 15.84 -5.46 1.52
CA LYS A 11 16.80 -6.57 1.51
C LYS A 11 17.06 -7.13 0.11
N THR A 12 16.16 -6.93 -0.85
CA THR A 12 16.37 -7.36 -2.25
C THR A 12 17.26 -6.40 -3.05
N ILE A 13 17.62 -5.24 -2.50
CA ILE A 13 18.50 -4.27 -3.16
C ILE A 13 19.95 -4.77 -3.08
N ASP A 14 20.64 -4.82 -4.21
CA ASP A 14 22.03 -5.26 -4.29
C ASP A 14 22.98 -4.25 -3.61
N VAL A 15 23.80 -4.75 -2.70
CA VAL A 15 24.81 -3.98 -1.97
C VAL A 15 25.94 -3.50 -2.89
N ASP A 16 26.17 -4.18 -4.02
CA ASP A 16 27.21 -3.82 -4.97
C ASP A 16 26.86 -2.52 -5.71
N CYS A 17 25.57 -2.20 -5.90
CA CYS A 17 25.15 -0.89 -6.41
C CYS A 17 25.54 0.25 -5.46
N LEU A 18 25.47 0.04 -4.14
CA LEU A 18 25.91 1.05 -3.17
C LEU A 18 27.44 1.19 -3.17
N ARG A 19 28.17 0.07 -3.24
CA ARG A 19 29.65 0.07 -3.28
C ARG A 19 30.18 0.76 -4.53
N ALA A 20 29.57 0.53 -5.69
CA ALA A 20 29.92 1.21 -6.93
C ALA A 20 29.74 2.74 -6.82
N GLY A 21 28.64 3.21 -6.22
CA GLY A 21 28.42 4.64 -5.98
C GLY A 21 29.48 5.27 -5.08
N MET A 22 29.88 4.58 -4.01
CA MET A 22 30.94 5.06 -3.11
C MET A 22 32.32 5.05 -3.78
N ASN A 23 32.62 4.05 -4.62
CA ASN A 23 33.87 3.98 -5.38
C ASN A 23 34.01 5.13 -6.40
N LEU A 24 32.89 5.67 -6.89
CA LEU A 24 32.84 6.83 -7.78
C LEU A 24 32.96 8.17 -7.02
N GLY A 25 33.23 8.15 -5.71
CA GLY A 25 33.44 9.35 -4.89
C GLY A 25 32.16 9.95 -4.30
N ALA A 26 31.01 9.27 -4.40
CA ALA A 26 29.78 9.74 -3.77
C ALA A 26 29.84 9.60 -2.24
N SER A 27 29.44 10.64 -1.52
CA SER A 27 29.29 10.58 -0.06
C SER A 27 28.15 9.61 0.32
N PRO A 28 28.19 8.98 1.50
CA PRO A 28 27.16 8.02 1.93
C PRO A 28 25.72 8.59 1.87
N ALA A 29 25.57 9.89 2.16
CA ALA A 29 24.28 10.58 2.06
C ALA A 29 23.82 10.79 0.60
N ALA A 30 24.75 11.05 -0.32
CA ALA A 30 24.45 11.14 -1.74
C ALA A 30 24.07 9.78 -2.32
N THR A 31 24.83 8.73 -2.01
CA THR A 31 24.55 7.34 -2.40
C THR A 31 23.17 6.89 -1.91
N PHE A 32 22.78 7.25 -0.67
CA PHE A 32 21.44 6.96 -0.17
C PHE A 32 20.34 7.65 -0.98
N ARG A 33 20.41 8.97 -1.19
CA ARG A 33 19.34 9.70 -1.90
C ARG A 33 19.28 9.39 -3.40
N GLN A 34 20.41 9.16 -4.03
CA GLN A 34 20.49 9.01 -5.49
C GLN A 34 20.37 7.56 -5.96
N ILE A 35 20.77 6.58 -5.14
CA ILE A 35 20.77 5.17 -5.53
C ILE A 35 19.75 4.41 -4.68
N PHE A 36 19.94 4.40 -3.37
CA PHE A 36 19.13 3.55 -2.49
C PHE A 36 17.65 3.97 -2.41
N PHE A 37 17.37 5.27 -2.30
CA PHE A 37 16.01 5.80 -2.24
C PHE A 37 15.19 5.48 -3.50
N PRO A 38 15.66 5.79 -4.74
CA PRO A 38 14.89 5.42 -5.93
C PRO A 38 14.77 3.91 -6.14
N LEU A 39 15.78 3.11 -5.76
CA LEU A 39 15.66 1.64 -5.83
C LEU A 39 14.67 1.08 -4.81
N SER A 40 14.47 1.73 -3.66
CA SER A 40 13.51 1.29 -2.64
C SER A 40 12.07 1.78 -2.88
N LEU A 41 11.85 2.79 -3.74
CA LEU A 41 10.52 3.26 -4.13
C LEU A 41 9.55 2.16 -4.63
N PRO A 42 9.92 1.25 -5.57
CA PRO A 42 9.02 0.17 -5.99
C PRO A 42 8.68 -0.79 -4.83
N GLY A 43 9.61 -0.97 -3.89
CA GLY A 43 9.42 -1.75 -2.67
C GLY A 43 8.53 -1.10 -1.63
N LEU A 44 8.70 0.20 -1.43
CA LEU A 44 7.82 1.01 -0.59
C LEU A 44 6.39 0.97 -1.15
N ALA A 45 6.25 1.03 -2.47
CA ALA A 45 4.96 1.00 -3.12
C ALA A 45 4.20 -0.31 -2.88
N SER A 46 4.86 -1.47 -3.07
CA SER A 46 4.25 -2.77 -2.79
C SER A 46 3.91 -2.93 -1.30
N GLY A 47 4.79 -2.45 -0.41
CA GLY A 47 4.53 -2.43 1.04
C GLY A 47 3.32 -1.59 1.43
N LEU A 48 3.15 -0.41 0.81
CA LEU A 48 1.99 0.46 1.04
C LEU A 48 0.67 -0.21 0.63
N VAL A 49 0.65 -0.94 -0.49
CA VAL A 49 -0.54 -1.69 -0.93
C VAL A 49 -0.93 -2.75 0.08
N ILE A 50 0.04 -3.54 0.54
CA ILE A 50 -0.21 -4.59 1.53
C ILE A 50 -0.77 -3.98 2.82
N VAL A 51 -0.18 -2.89 3.32
CA VAL A 51 -0.67 -2.21 4.53
C VAL A 51 -2.05 -1.60 4.33
N PHE A 52 -2.33 -1.02 3.16
CA PHE A 52 -3.65 -0.48 2.83
C PHE A 52 -4.74 -1.56 2.91
N VAL A 53 -4.50 -2.73 2.31
CA VAL A 53 -5.43 -3.87 2.37
C VAL A 53 -5.65 -4.34 3.81
N LEU A 54 -4.57 -4.44 4.60
CA LEU A 54 -4.67 -4.82 6.01
C LEU A 54 -5.48 -3.81 6.84
N CYS A 55 -5.33 -2.51 6.56
CA CYS A 55 -6.08 -1.45 7.23
C CYS A 55 -7.58 -1.52 6.91
N LEU A 56 -7.98 -1.86 5.68
CA LEU A 56 -9.39 -2.02 5.33
C LEU A 56 -10.07 -3.16 6.10
N GLY A 57 -9.32 -4.23 6.41
CA GLY A 57 -9.82 -5.33 7.23
C GLY A 57 -9.90 -5.03 8.73
N PHE A 58 -9.25 -3.96 9.20
CA PHE A 58 -9.07 -3.66 10.61
C PHE A 58 -10.19 -2.76 11.19
N PHE A 59 -11.44 -3.19 11.06
CA PHE A 59 -12.61 -2.40 11.51
C PHE A 59 -13.00 -2.66 12.97
N VAL A 60 -12.58 -3.80 13.55
CA VAL A 60 -12.97 -4.21 14.91
C VAL A 60 -12.31 -3.34 15.99
N THR A 61 -11.02 -3.06 15.86
CA THR A 61 -10.26 -2.26 16.84
C THR A 61 -10.74 -0.81 16.98
N PRO A 62 -11.00 -0.04 15.90
CA PRO A 62 -11.58 1.28 16.04
C PRO A 62 -13.03 1.25 16.55
N ALA A 63 -13.81 0.19 16.26
CA ALA A 63 -15.15 0.04 16.82
C ALA A 63 -15.11 -0.10 18.35
N LEU A 64 -14.14 -0.87 18.88
CA LEU A 64 -13.95 -1.07 20.32
C LEU A 64 -13.33 0.16 21.02
N MET A 65 -12.31 0.78 20.43
CA MET A 65 -11.62 1.96 21.00
C MET A 65 -12.43 3.26 20.87
N GLY A 66 -13.22 3.41 19.80
CA GLY A 66 -13.96 4.63 19.49
C GLY A 66 -15.33 4.75 20.18
N GLY A 67 -15.74 3.74 20.96
CA GLY A 67 -17.03 3.74 21.66
C GLY A 67 -18.24 3.99 20.74
N GLY A 68 -18.18 3.54 19.48
CA GLY A 68 -19.22 3.77 18.48
C GLY A 68 -19.27 5.18 17.85
N LYS A 69 -18.36 6.09 18.21
CA LYS A 69 -18.31 7.46 17.63
C LYS A 69 -17.62 7.51 16.26
N VAL A 70 -16.81 6.52 15.93
CA VAL A 70 -16.14 6.40 14.63
C VAL A 70 -16.81 5.29 13.83
N ILE A 71 -17.75 5.67 12.97
CA ILE A 71 -18.46 4.72 12.11
C ILE A 71 -17.54 4.36 10.93
N MET A 72 -17.03 3.13 10.95
CA MET A 72 -16.29 2.54 9.83
C MET A 72 -17.25 2.01 8.77
N TRP A 73 -16.80 1.94 7.50
CA TRP A 73 -17.62 1.45 6.39
C TRP A 73 -18.18 0.04 6.65
N ALA A 74 -17.35 -0.85 7.20
CA ALA A 74 -17.74 -2.20 7.60
C ALA A 74 -18.84 -2.22 8.70
N MET A 75 -18.75 -1.33 9.69
CA MET A 75 -19.78 -1.20 10.75
C MET A 75 -21.11 -0.74 10.15
N ARG A 76 -21.06 0.13 9.12
CA ARG A 76 -22.27 0.57 8.43
C ARG A 76 -22.93 -0.57 7.64
N MET A 77 -22.14 -1.43 7.00
CA MET A 77 -22.64 -2.64 6.32
C MET A 77 -23.31 -3.61 7.29
N GLU A 78 -22.71 -3.82 8.47
CA GLU A 78 -23.26 -4.67 9.52
C GLU A 78 -24.60 -4.13 10.05
N GLN A 79 -24.66 -2.82 10.34
CA GLN A 79 -25.89 -2.18 10.80
C GLN A 79 -27.03 -2.30 9.79
N THR A 80 -26.75 -2.14 8.49
CA THR A 80 -27.78 -2.27 7.44
C THR A 80 -28.31 -3.69 7.30
N THR A 81 -27.46 -4.70 7.52
CA THR A 81 -27.86 -6.12 7.46
C THR A 81 -28.59 -6.55 8.73
N SER A 82 -28.11 -6.13 9.90
CA SER A 82 -28.59 -6.57 11.21
C SER A 82 -29.80 -5.79 11.71
N LEU A 83 -29.82 -4.44 11.61
CA LEU A 83 -30.93 -3.62 12.13
C LEU A 83 -32.11 -3.48 11.16
N TYR A 84 -31.87 -3.51 9.85
CA TYR A 84 -32.91 -3.27 8.84
C TYR A 84 -33.35 -4.54 8.09
N SER A 85 -32.71 -5.70 8.35
CA SER A 85 -32.89 -6.95 7.60
C SER A 85 -32.78 -6.78 6.07
N ASN A 86 -32.10 -5.73 5.62
CA ASN A 86 -32.00 -5.37 4.21
C ASN A 86 -30.63 -5.80 3.67
N TRP A 87 -30.54 -7.09 3.36
CA TRP A 87 -29.37 -7.74 2.78
C TRP A 87 -28.94 -7.08 1.46
N GLY A 88 -29.88 -6.55 0.68
CA GLY A 88 -29.60 -5.85 -0.57
C GLY A 88 -28.81 -4.56 -0.38
N ALA A 89 -29.20 -3.73 0.59
CA ALA A 89 -28.49 -2.50 0.90
C ALA A 89 -27.09 -2.77 1.52
N GLY A 90 -26.97 -3.81 2.34
CA GLY A 90 -25.66 -4.27 2.85
C GLY A 90 -24.71 -4.72 1.73
N ALA A 91 -25.22 -5.49 0.76
CA ALA A 91 -24.45 -5.94 -0.40
C ALA A 91 -24.00 -4.76 -1.28
N ALA A 92 -24.88 -3.77 -1.53
CA ALA A 92 -24.54 -2.58 -2.31
C ALA A 92 -23.37 -1.79 -1.70
N LEU A 93 -23.38 -1.59 -0.37
CA LEU A 93 -22.28 -0.92 0.34
C LEU A 93 -20.95 -1.69 0.21
N GLY A 94 -21.01 -3.02 0.18
CA GLY A 94 -19.84 -3.88 -0.05
C GLY A 94 -19.29 -3.77 -1.46
N VAL A 95 -20.16 -3.77 -2.47
CA VAL A 95 -19.76 -3.56 -3.87
C VAL A 95 -19.13 -2.19 -4.06
N VAL A 96 -19.69 -1.14 -3.44
CA VAL A 96 -19.09 0.20 -3.49
C VAL A 96 -17.71 0.22 -2.85
N LEU A 97 -17.54 -0.40 -1.68
CA LEU A 97 -16.24 -0.48 -1.02
C LEU A 97 -15.21 -1.24 -1.87
N LEU A 98 -15.63 -2.34 -2.50
CA LEU A 98 -14.81 -3.12 -3.43
C LEU A 98 -14.41 -2.27 -4.65
N ALA A 99 -15.36 -1.57 -5.27
CA ALA A 99 -15.12 -0.72 -6.43
C ALA A 99 -14.12 0.40 -6.12
N VAL A 100 -14.27 1.07 -4.97
CA VAL A 100 -13.33 2.09 -4.50
C VAL A 100 -11.95 1.49 -4.25
N THR A 101 -11.87 0.32 -3.62
CA THR A 101 -10.61 -0.38 -3.37
C THR A 101 -9.89 -0.71 -4.68
N LEU A 102 -10.61 -1.26 -5.66
CA LEU A 102 -10.07 -1.55 -6.99
C LEU A 102 -9.66 -0.28 -7.74
N ALA A 103 -10.43 0.80 -7.65
CA ALA A 103 -10.09 2.08 -8.26
C ALA A 103 -8.79 2.66 -7.67
N LEU A 104 -8.62 2.60 -6.35
CA LEU A 104 -7.40 3.05 -5.67
C LEU A 104 -6.19 2.18 -6.04
N LEU A 105 -6.35 0.85 -6.06
CA LEU A 105 -5.28 -0.07 -6.48
C LEU A 105 -4.93 0.13 -7.96
N GLY A 106 -5.92 0.34 -8.83
CA GLY A 106 -5.73 0.64 -10.24
C GLY A 106 -5.02 1.97 -10.47
N LEU A 107 -5.42 3.02 -9.74
CA LEU A 107 -4.76 4.33 -9.77
C LEU A 107 -3.31 4.22 -9.29
N PHE A 108 -3.07 3.49 -8.20
CA PHE A 108 -1.74 3.26 -7.67
C PHE A 108 -0.86 2.50 -8.67
N HIS A 109 -1.38 1.43 -9.25
CA HIS A 109 -0.68 0.67 -10.29
C HIS A 109 -0.41 1.52 -11.54
N TRP A 110 -1.33 2.41 -11.94
CA TRP A 110 -1.12 3.33 -13.06
C TRP A 110 -0.04 4.38 -12.76
N LEU A 111 -0.06 4.99 -11.57
CA LEU A 111 0.93 5.99 -11.13
C LEU A 111 2.34 5.40 -11.02
N LEU A 112 2.48 4.13 -10.66
CA LEU A 112 3.77 3.45 -10.48
C LEU A 112 4.23 2.67 -11.72
N GLY A 113 3.29 2.11 -12.48
CA GLY A 113 3.54 1.36 -13.71
C GLY A 113 4.07 2.22 -14.86
N THR A 114 3.80 3.53 -14.83
CA THR A 114 4.41 4.51 -15.75
C THR A 114 5.91 4.72 -15.53
N ARG A 115 6.48 4.26 -14.40
CA ARG A 115 7.93 4.37 -14.11
C ARG A 115 8.70 3.06 -14.27
N ALA A 116 8.04 1.90 -14.15
CA ALA A 116 8.70 0.59 -14.22
C ALA A 116 8.80 0.02 -15.65
N THR A 117 8.00 0.50 -16.60
CA THR A 117 7.93 -0.04 -17.96
C THR A 117 8.94 0.56 -18.95
N GLY A 118 9.69 1.59 -18.55
CA GLY A 118 10.67 2.26 -19.43
C GLY A 118 12.02 1.55 -19.61
N VAL A 119 12.34 0.52 -18.82
CA VAL A 119 13.69 -0.10 -18.81
C VAL A 119 13.72 -1.51 -19.43
N TRP A 120 12.56 -2.15 -19.65
CA TRP A 120 12.50 -3.55 -20.10
C TRP A 120 12.00 -3.73 -21.55
N SER A 121 12.25 -2.76 -22.43
CA SER A 121 11.85 -2.82 -23.85
C SER A 121 13.02 -2.63 -24.83
N ARG A 122 14.26 -2.83 -24.39
CA ARG A 122 15.43 -2.90 -25.29
C ARG A 122 16.32 -4.08 -24.93
N ARG A 123 15.84 -5.27 -25.22
CA ARG A 123 16.68 -6.35 -25.72
C ARG A 123 16.17 -6.69 -27.12
#